data_AF-A0A7T8GM62-F1
#
_entry.id   AF-A0A7T8GM62-F1
#
_cell.length_a   1.000
_cell.length_b   1.000
_cell.length_c   1.000
_cell.angle_alpha   90.00
_cell.angle_beta   90.00
_cell.angle_gamma   90.00
#
_symmetry.space_group_name_H-M   'P 1'
#
loop_
_entity.id
_entity.type
_entity.pdbx_description
1 polymer ?
#
loop_
_entity_poly.entity_id
_entity_poly.type
_entity_poly.pdbx_seq_one_letter_code
_entity_poly.pdbx_strand_id
1 'polypeptide(L)'
;MGYQAGKGLGKDLQGRSTIVEAFQRKGKGAIGAYGREGSRPKASIGEAGADEEGERASSWRKESSKQASKVKYVYKSIDQVLDEGKWRKVRETPEAKAAHTKVIDMTGKEHRVLSGYHAIASSKHVPDEDVEMSTDLKLTHNLDMLVDMCEENIISSDRKVKYHKDRIEVLTNEEEKLSAVVERGANEIKS
;
A
#
# COMPACT_ATOMS: atom_id res chain seq x y z
N MET A 1 -47.95 37.70 21.00
CA MET A 1 -46.96 36.73 20.49
C MET A 1 -47.45 35.34 20.88
N GLY A 2 -48.37 34.76 20.10
CA GLY A 2 -49.08 33.55 20.49
C GLY A 2 -49.17 32.57 19.33
N TYR A 3 -49.27 31.29 19.68
CA TYR A 3 -49.51 30.20 18.73
C TYR A 3 -50.78 30.47 17.91
N GLN A 4 -50.70 30.32 16.58
CA GLN A 4 -51.84 30.31 15.66
C GLN A 4 -51.92 28.94 15.00
N ALA A 5 -53.09 28.30 15.08
CA ALA A 5 -53.31 26.99 14.48
C ALA A 5 -52.99 27.01 12.97
N GLY A 6 -52.14 26.08 12.53
CA GLY A 6 -51.70 25.97 11.13
C GLY A 6 -50.47 26.79 10.75
N LYS A 7 -50.00 27.71 11.62
CA LYS A 7 -48.78 28.49 11.40
C LYS A 7 -47.67 28.11 12.38
N GLY A 8 -46.46 28.52 12.03
CA GLY A 8 -45.27 28.28 12.81
C GLY A 8 -45.19 29.05 14.11
N LEU A 9 -44.38 28.55 15.05
CA LEU A 9 -43.94 29.33 16.20
C LEU A 9 -42.91 30.39 15.77
N GLY A 10 -43.00 31.63 16.30
CA GLY A 10 -42.03 32.69 16.02
C GLY A 10 -42.68 34.07 15.92
N LYS A 11 -41.85 35.13 15.90
CA LYS A 11 -42.31 36.52 15.80
C LYS A 11 -43.14 36.77 14.53
N ASP A 12 -42.72 36.16 13.43
CA ASP A 12 -43.38 36.23 12.11
C ASP A 12 -44.10 34.92 11.74
N LEU A 13 -44.33 34.03 12.71
CA LEU A 13 -44.98 32.73 12.52
C LEU A 13 -44.31 31.80 11.49
N GLN A 14 -43.01 31.97 11.26
CA GLN A 14 -42.18 31.23 10.30
C GLN A 14 -41.76 29.83 10.78
N GLY A 15 -42.04 29.47 12.03
CA GLY A 15 -41.72 28.15 12.56
C GLY A 15 -42.42 27.01 11.82
N ARG A 16 -42.06 25.78 12.16
CA ARG A 16 -42.78 24.61 11.66
C ARG A 16 -44.12 24.47 12.40
N SER A 17 -45.19 24.24 11.65
CA SER A 17 -46.51 23.89 12.19
C SER A 17 -46.66 22.38 12.42
N THR A 18 -45.86 21.55 11.74
CA THR A 18 -45.88 20.11 11.88
C THR A 18 -44.87 19.62 12.91
N ILE A 19 -45.26 18.59 13.65
CA ILE A 19 -44.41 17.93 14.66
C ILE A 19 -43.21 17.30 13.95
N VAL A 20 -42.01 17.53 14.49
CA VAL A 20 -40.80 16.86 14.04
C VAL A 20 -40.74 15.49 14.71
N GLU A 21 -40.87 14.42 13.92
CA GLU A 21 -40.65 13.06 14.39
C GLU A 21 -39.15 12.81 14.56
N ALA A 22 -38.74 12.36 15.74
CA ALA A 22 -37.36 11.98 16.02
C ALA A 22 -37.20 10.47 15.80
N PHE A 23 -36.25 10.08 14.95
CA PHE A 23 -35.93 8.67 14.71
C PHE A 23 -34.65 8.29 15.46
N GLN A 24 -34.72 7.27 16.32
CA GLN A 24 -33.55 6.73 17.00
C GLN A 24 -32.77 5.83 16.03
N ARG A 25 -31.52 6.18 15.74
CA ARG A 25 -30.64 5.37 14.90
C ARG A 25 -30.25 4.08 15.61
N LYS A 26 -30.22 2.97 14.87
CA LYS A 26 -29.71 1.68 15.35
C LYS A 26 -28.20 1.63 15.08
N GLY A 27 -27.39 1.49 16.12
CA GLY A 27 -25.92 1.32 16.02
C GLY A 27 -25.08 2.57 16.34
N LYS A 28 -23.75 2.39 16.43
CA LYS A 28 -22.74 3.44 16.72
C LYS A 28 -22.09 4.02 15.45
N GLY A 29 -22.86 4.22 14.37
CA GLY A 29 -22.35 4.83 13.15
C GLY A 29 -22.17 6.35 13.27
N ALA A 30 -21.10 6.90 12.67
CA ALA A 30 -20.87 8.34 12.62
C ALA A 30 -21.95 9.08 11.82
N ILE A 31 -22.14 10.38 12.09
CA ILE A 31 -23.07 11.26 11.37
C ILE A 31 -22.64 11.34 9.89
N GLY A 32 -23.24 10.52 9.04
CA GLY A 32 -22.93 10.43 7.60
C GLY A 32 -22.95 9.00 7.03
N ALA A 33 -22.84 7.97 7.88
CA ALA A 33 -22.89 6.57 7.45
C ALA A 33 -24.31 6.14 7.01
N TYR A 34 -25.33 6.65 7.70
CA TYR A 34 -26.72 6.49 7.31
C TYR A 34 -27.07 7.68 6.42
N GLY A 35 -27.56 7.39 5.21
CA GLY A 35 -27.88 8.38 4.18
C GLY A 35 -28.89 9.44 4.65
N ARG A 36 -29.36 10.28 3.73
CA ARG A 36 -30.13 11.48 4.08
C ARG A 36 -31.40 11.15 4.89
N GLU A 37 -31.34 11.37 6.19
CA GLU A 37 -32.47 11.15 7.09
C GLU A 37 -33.45 12.32 7.03
N GLY A 38 -34.70 12.00 6.69
CA GLY A 38 -35.81 12.93 6.63
C GLY A 38 -36.31 13.20 5.21
N SER A 39 -37.63 13.12 5.07
CA SER A 39 -38.36 13.62 3.91
C SER A 39 -38.26 15.14 3.87
N ARG A 40 -37.20 15.67 3.23
CA ARG A 40 -37.23 17.07 2.77
C ARG A 40 -37.98 17.10 1.43
N PRO A 41 -38.96 18.00 1.22
CA PRO A 41 -39.64 18.11 -0.07
C PRO A 41 -38.59 18.38 -1.16
N LYS A 42 -38.60 17.55 -2.21
CA LYS A 42 -37.66 17.64 -3.35
C LYS A 42 -38.10 18.80 -4.25
N ALA A 43 -37.20 19.76 -4.49
CA ALA A 43 -37.35 20.70 -5.61
C ALA A 43 -36.93 19.98 -6.89
N SER A 44 -37.80 19.98 -7.90
CA SER A 44 -37.63 19.32 -9.20
C SER A 44 -36.56 20.01 -10.04
N ILE A 45 -35.56 19.27 -10.52
CA ILE A 45 -34.57 19.70 -11.51
C ILE A 45 -34.74 18.83 -12.76
N GLY A 46 -34.90 19.49 -13.92
CA GLY A 46 -35.13 18.90 -15.23
C GLY A 46 -33.85 18.43 -15.94
N GLU A 47 -34.07 17.52 -16.89
CA GLU A 47 -33.14 16.64 -17.57
C GLU A 47 -32.92 17.09 -19.02
N ALA A 48 -31.71 16.96 -19.58
CA ALA A 48 -31.48 17.08 -21.02
C ALA A 48 -30.19 16.39 -21.49
N GLY A 49 -30.31 15.67 -22.60
CA GLY A 49 -29.23 15.49 -23.59
C GLY A 49 -28.66 14.07 -23.70
N ALA A 50 -29.26 13.28 -24.60
CA ALA A 50 -28.67 12.08 -25.19
C ALA A 50 -28.15 12.43 -26.60
N ASP A 51 -27.01 11.88 -27.01
CA ASP A 51 -26.73 11.57 -28.42
C ASP A 51 -25.64 10.49 -28.58
N GLU A 52 -25.93 9.64 -29.56
CA GLU A 52 -25.25 8.58 -30.33
C GLU A 52 -23.71 8.69 -30.51
N GLU A 53 -22.89 7.69 -30.89
CA GLU A 53 -22.96 6.28 -31.34
C GLU A 53 -21.48 5.78 -31.38
N GLY A 54 -21.21 4.47 -31.31
CA GLY A 54 -19.86 3.93 -31.57
C GLY A 54 -19.52 2.60 -30.90
N GLU A 55 -19.80 1.51 -31.62
CA GLU A 55 -19.48 0.12 -31.29
C GLU A 55 -18.00 -0.11 -31.00
N ARG A 56 -17.64 -0.70 -29.83
CA ARG A 56 -16.53 -1.67 -29.66
C ARG A 56 -16.76 -2.58 -28.45
N ALA A 57 -16.72 -3.88 -28.71
CA ALA A 57 -17.01 -4.98 -27.78
C ALA A 57 -16.05 -5.04 -26.57
N SER A 58 -16.61 -5.10 -25.35
CA SER A 58 -16.07 -5.79 -24.17
C SER A 58 -17.08 -5.72 -23.02
N SER A 59 -18.15 -6.50 -23.14
CA SER A 59 -19.32 -6.44 -22.25
C SER A 59 -19.21 -7.39 -21.06
N TRP A 60 -18.26 -7.17 -20.13
CA TRP A 60 -18.33 -7.81 -18.81
C TRP A 60 -18.34 -6.71 -17.73
N ARG A 61 -19.56 -6.35 -17.34
CA ARG A 61 -19.99 -5.34 -16.35
C ARG A 61 -19.82 -3.86 -16.71
N LYS A 62 -20.92 -3.26 -17.18
CA LYS A 62 -21.12 -1.81 -17.13
C LYS A 62 -22.60 -1.54 -16.86
N GLU A 63 -22.92 -1.25 -15.60
CA GLU A 63 -24.17 -0.59 -15.26
C GLU A 63 -23.88 0.41 -14.13
N SER A 64 -24.42 1.61 -14.33
CA SER A 64 -24.39 2.79 -13.45
C SER A 64 -23.09 3.61 -13.32
N SER A 65 -23.20 4.82 -13.88
CA SER A 65 -22.68 6.10 -13.39
C SER A 65 -21.29 6.60 -13.84
N LYS A 66 -21.35 7.42 -14.89
CA LYS A 66 -20.70 8.75 -15.06
C LYS A 66 -19.48 9.01 -14.16
N GLN A 67 -18.31 9.08 -14.83
CA GLN A 67 -16.94 9.25 -14.31
C GLN A 67 -16.19 7.98 -13.92
N ALA A 68 -16.03 7.05 -14.86
CA ALA A 68 -14.91 6.12 -14.79
C ALA A 68 -13.60 6.92 -14.95
N SER A 69 -12.89 7.18 -13.85
CA SER A 69 -11.54 7.71 -13.90
C SER A 69 -10.71 6.79 -14.80
N LYS A 70 -10.15 7.31 -15.90
CA LYS A 70 -9.19 6.56 -16.72
C LYS A 70 -8.06 6.11 -15.78
N VAL A 71 -7.98 4.80 -15.53
CA VAL A 71 -6.89 4.21 -14.75
C VAL A 71 -5.58 4.59 -15.46
N LYS A 72 -4.75 5.38 -14.78
CA LYS A 72 -3.47 5.82 -15.31
C LYS A 72 -2.44 4.75 -14.98
N TYR A 73 -2.06 3.96 -15.97
CA TYR A 73 -0.94 3.03 -15.84
C TYR A 73 0.36 3.83 -15.80
N VAL A 74 1.21 3.52 -14.80
CA VAL A 74 2.56 4.04 -14.69
C VAL A 74 3.51 2.87 -14.90
N TYR A 75 4.35 2.95 -15.92
CA TYR A 75 5.38 1.96 -16.20
C TYR A 75 6.73 2.53 -15.78
N LYS A 76 7.51 1.73 -15.05
CA LYS A 76 8.92 2.03 -14.77
C LYS A 76 9.80 1.22 -15.71
N SER A 77 10.81 1.86 -16.30
CA SER A 77 11.84 1.14 -17.05
C SER A 77 12.86 0.51 -16.09
N ILE A 78 13.59 -0.49 -16.57
CA ILE A 78 14.68 -1.11 -15.81
C ILE A 78 15.70 -0.05 -15.37
N ASP A 79 16.08 0.86 -16.28
CA ASP A 79 17.02 1.94 -15.98
C ASP A 79 16.50 2.88 -14.89
N GLN A 80 15.20 3.21 -14.89
CA GLN A 80 14.58 4.01 -13.85
C GLN A 80 14.63 3.31 -12.48
N VAL A 81 14.33 2.00 -12.44
CA VAL A 81 14.41 1.20 -11.21
C VAL A 81 15.84 1.16 -10.67
N LEU A 82 16.84 1.06 -11.56
CA LEU A 82 18.25 1.07 -11.19
C LEU A 82 18.68 2.46 -10.69
N ASP A 83 18.26 3.54 -11.34
CA ASP A 83 18.55 4.92 -10.91
C ASP A 83 17.94 5.23 -9.54
N GLU A 84 16.66 4.90 -9.32
CA GLU A 84 16.01 4.96 -8.01
C GLU A 84 16.71 4.04 -6.98
N GLY A 85 17.25 2.91 -7.45
CA GLY A 85 17.96 1.91 -6.66
C GLY A 85 19.37 2.26 -6.23
N LYS A 86 20.01 3.28 -6.82
CA LYS A 86 21.41 3.64 -6.53
C LYS A 86 21.63 4.02 -5.06
N TRP A 87 20.67 4.70 -4.45
CA TRP A 87 20.75 5.15 -3.06
C TRP A 87 19.93 4.30 -2.09
N ARG A 88 19.21 3.28 -2.61
CA ARG A 88 18.51 2.32 -1.75
C ARG A 88 19.54 1.48 -1.01
N LYS A 89 19.68 1.77 0.28
CA LYS A 89 20.30 0.87 1.25
C LYS A 89 19.47 -0.41 1.24
N VAL A 90 20.14 -1.57 1.17
CA VAL A 90 19.47 -2.86 1.39
C VAL A 90 18.74 -2.72 2.71
N ARG A 91 17.40 -2.75 2.67
CA ARG A 91 16.61 -2.73 3.88
C ARG A 91 16.93 -4.03 4.60
N GLU A 92 17.71 -3.96 5.67
CA GLU A 92 17.67 -5.01 6.69
C GLU A 92 16.20 -5.13 7.08
N THR A 93 15.63 -6.32 6.90
CA THR A 93 14.24 -6.55 7.24
C THR A 93 14.01 -6.10 8.69
N PRO A 94 12.89 -5.43 9.00
CA PRO A 94 12.62 -4.97 10.36
C PRO A 94 12.68 -6.13 11.38
N GLU A 95 12.42 -7.35 10.92
CA GLU A 95 12.63 -8.60 11.66
C GLU A 95 14.07 -8.79 12.13
N ALA A 96 15.07 -8.54 11.27
CA ALA A 96 16.48 -8.72 11.62
C ALA A 96 16.93 -7.76 12.74
N LYS A 97 16.43 -6.51 12.74
CA LYS A 97 16.73 -5.53 13.80
C LYS A 97 15.97 -5.82 15.09
N ALA A 98 14.70 -6.21 14.99
CA ALA A 98 13.87 -6.57 16.13
C ALA A 98 14.33 -7.88 16.81
N ALA A 99 15.01 -8.77 16.06
CA ALA A 99 15.59 -10.01 16.57
C ALA A 99 16.84 -9.83 17.43
N HIS A 100 17.49 -8.67 17.40
CA HIS A 100 18.76 -8.44 18.12
C HIS A 100 18.65 -7.43 19.27
N THR A 101 17.45 -6.91 19.55
CA THR A 101 17.24 -5.98 20.66
C THR A 101 16.91 -6.75 21.94
N LYS A 102 17.73 -6.62 22.99
CA LYS A 102 17.42 -7.22 24.31
C LYS A 102 16.13 -6.61 24.87
N VAL A 103 15.13 -7.43 25.17
CA VAL A 103 13.86 -6.96 25.75
C VAL A 103 13.69 -7.53 27.15
N ILE A 104 13.40 -6.67 28.13
CA ILE A 104 13.14 -7.08 29.51
C ILE A 104 11.63 -7.18 29.70
N ASP A 105 11.11 -8.39 29.81
CA ASP A 105 9.70 -8.66 30.07
C ASP A 105 9.44 -8.58 31.58
N MET A 106 8.61 -7.61 31.96
CA MET A 106 8.16 -7.34 33.33
C MET A 106 6.69 -7.73 33.55
N THR A 107 6.04 -8.41 32.59
CA THR A 107 4.61 -8.74 32.68
C THR A 107 4.31 -10.02 33.46
N GLY A 108 5.34 -10.72 33.93
CA GLY A 108 5.23 -11.87 34.85
C GLY A 108 5.49 -11.49 36.31
N LYS A 109 5.40 -12.47 37.21
CA LYS A 109 5.80 -12.31 38.62
C LYS A 109 7.30 -12.05 38.79
N GLU A 110 8.09 -12.48 37.81
CA GLU A 110 9.54 -12.34 37.77
C GLU A 110 9.97 -11.66 36.47
N HIS A 111 11.08 -10.93 36.50
CA HIS A 111 11.66 -10.28 35.34
C HIS A 111 12.37 -11.33 34.47
N ARG A 112 12.19 -11.26 33.15
CA ARG A 112 12.86 -12.14 32.19
C ARG A 112 13.55 -11.32 31.12
N VAL A 113 14.78 -11.69 30.74
CA VAL A 113 15.50 -11.07 29.63
C VAL A 113 15.33 -11.94 28.39
N LEU A 114 14.72 -11.37 27.37
CA LEU A 114 14.45 -12.02 26.09
C LEU A 114 15.44 -11.55 25.02
N SER A 115 15.71 -12.43 24.06
CA SER A 115 16.65 -12.19 22.95
C SER A 115 16.19 -11.15 21.94
N GLY A 116 14.87 -10.89 21.86
CA GLY A 116 14.26 -10.02 20.86
C GLY A 116 12.76 -9.81 21.12
N TYR A 117 12.15 -8.89 20.38
CA TYR A 117 10.71 -8.64 20.43
C TYR A 117 9.88 -9.86 19.97
N HIS A 118 10.45 -10.71 19.10
CA HIS A 118 9.79 -11.94 18.65
C HIS A 118 9.44 -12.88 19.82
N ALA A 119 10.25 -12.94 20.87
CA ALA A 119 10.01 -13.81 22.01
C ALA A 119 8.80 -13.39 22.88
N ILE A 120 8.31 -12.14 22.73
CA ILE A 120 7.10 -11.65 23.39
C ILE A 120 5.85 -12.08 22.62
N ALA A 121 5.92 -11.99 21.29
CA ALA A 121 4.78 -12.28 20.40
C ALA A 121 4.30 -13.73 20.50
N SER A 122 5.21 -14.68 20.73
CA SER A 122 4.86 -16.09 20.92
C SER A 122 4.17 -16.40 22.26
N SER A 123 4.29 -15.53 23.27
CA SER A 123 3.72 -15.77 24.62
C SER A 123 2.32 -15.17 24.81
N LYS A 124 1.86 -14.28 23.94
CA LYS A 124 0.57 -13.59 24.06
C LYS A 124 -0.13 -13.54 22.71
N HIS A 125 -0.56 -14.70 22.23
CA HIS A 125 -1.57 -14.73 21.18
C HIS A 125 -2.94 -14.54 21.83
N VAL A 126 -3.34 -13.28 22.03
CA VAL A 126 -4.75 -12.93 22.14
C VAL A 126 -5.20 -12.66 20.70
N PRO A 127 -5.92 -13.58 20.05
CA PRO A 127 -6.52 -13.28 18.77
C PRO A 127 -7.75 -12.44 19.08
N ASP A 128 -7.64 -11.13 19.01
CA ASP A 128 -8.84 -10.29 18.86
C ASP A 128 -8.44 -8.97 18.22
N GLU A 129 -8.87 -8.85 16.96
CA GLU A 129 -9.77 -7.83 16.42
C GLU A 129 -9.44 -7.82 14.93
N ASP A 130 -10.20 -8.59 14.16
CA ASP A 130 -10.23 -8.49 12.70
C ASP A 130 -10.71 -7.09 12.36
N VAL A 131 -9.77 -6.14 12.36
CA VAL A 131 -9.92 -4.90 11.64
C VAL A 131 -10.10 -5.34 10.20
N GLU A 132 -11.36 -5.35 9.75
CA GLU A 132 -11.73 -5.43 8.35
C GLU A 132 -11.16 -4.20 7.64
N MET A 133 -9.83 -4.16 7.50
CA MET A 133 -9.17 -3.43 6.45
C MET A 133 -9.84 -3.92 5.17
N SER A 134 -10.56 -3.00 4.53
CA SER A 134 -11.22 -3.26 3.25
C SER A 134 -10.26 -4.07 2.37
N THR A 135 -10.78 -5.12 1.74
CA THR A 135 -10.02 -6.05 0.89
C THR A 135 -9.10 -5.31 -0.09
N ASP A 136 -9.53 -4.12 -0.51
CA ASP A 136 -8.83 -3.22 -1.42
C ASP A 136 -7.53 -2.64 -0.82
N LEU A 137 -7.50 -2.31 0.48
CA LEU A 137 -6.29 -1.85 1.18
C LEU A 137 -5.27 -2.98 1.39
N LYS A 138 -5.75 -4.20 1.67
CA LYS A 138 -4.88 -5.38 1.79
C LYS A 138 -4.26 -5.74 0.43
N LEU A 139 -5.07 -5.71 -0.63
CA LEU A 139 -4.61 -6.04 -1.98
C LEU A 139 -3.60 -5.02 -2.52
N THR A 140 -3.85 -3.71 -2.32
CA THR A 140 -2.91 -2.65 -2.74
C THR A 140 -1.56 -2.77 -2.05
N HIS A 141 -1.55 -2.95 -0.73
CA HIS A 141 -0.30 -3.19 0.02
C HIS A 141 0.44 -4.44 -0.47
N ASN A 142 -0.26 -5.54 -0.76
CA ASN A 142 0.37 -6.76 -1.26
C ASN A 142 0.97 -6.57 -2.65
N LEU A 143 0.30 -5.82 -3.53
CA LEU A 143 0.83 -5.48 -4.84
C LEU A 143 2.05 -4.57 -4.73
N ASP A 144 2.01 -3.57 -3.86
CA ASP A 144 3.15 -2.68 -3.58
C ASP A 144 4.34 -3.49 -3.05
N MET A 145 4.10 -4.45 -2.15
CA MET A 145 5.14 -5.35 -1.64
C MET A 145 5.77 -6.20 -2.77
N LEU A 146 4.94 -6.75 -3.67
CA LEU A 146 5.44 -7.52 -4.81
C LEU A 146 6.26 -6.65 -5.77
N VAL A 147 5.83 -5.41 -5.99
CA VAL A 147 6.58 -4.43 -6.80
C VAL A 147 7.93 -4.13 -6.15
N ASP A 148 7.94 -3.81 -4.84
CA ASP A 148 9.16 -3.56 -4.08
C ASP A 148 10.13 -4.75 -4.15
N MET A 149 9.64 -5.98 -3.95
CA MET A 149 10.46 -7.19 -4.07
C MET A 149 11.04 -7.37 -5.48
N CYS A 150 10.25 -7.11 -6.52
CA CYS A 150 10.72 -7.17 -7.89
C CYS A 150 11.79 -6.10 -8.19
N GLU A 151 11.59 -4.86 -7.72
CA GLU A 151 12.58 -3.79 -7.86
C GLU A 151 13.89 -4.13 -7.14
N GLU A 152 13.82 -4.68 -5.93
CA GLU A 152 15.00 -5.16 -5.18
C GLU A 152 15.71 -6.31 -5.88
N ASN A 153 14.97 -7.25 -6.48
CA ASN A 153 15.54 -8.35 -7.27
C ASN A 153 16.30 -7.84 -8.51
N ILE A 154 15.76 -6.83 -9.21
CA ILE A 154 16.43 -6.19 -10.35
C ILE A 154 17.74 -5.54 -9.88
N ILE A 155 17.69 -4.74 -8.82
CA ILE A 155 18.87 -4.03 -8.28
C ILE A 155 19.94 -5.01 -7.81
N SER A 156 19.56 -6.05 -7.07
CA SER A 156 20.51 -7.05 -6.57
C SER A 156 21.14 -7.87 -7.70
N SER A 157 20.38 -8.18 -8.75
CA SER A 157 20.88 -8.87 -9.93
C SER A 157 21.89 -8.02 -10.70
N ASP A 158 21.60 -6.73 -10.93
CA ASP A 158 22.56 -5.80 -11.56
C ASP A 158 23.87 -5.70 -10.77
N ARG A 159 23.79 -5.59 -9.44
CA ARG A 159 24.98 -5.58 -8.57
C ARG A 159 25.79 -6.87 -8.69
N LYS A 160 25.14 -8.03 -8.72
CA LYS A 160 25.81 -9.33 -8.94
C LYS A 160 26.49 -9.39 -10.31
N VAL A 161 25.80 -8.94 -11.36
CA VAL A 161 26.35 -8.92 -12.72
C VAL A 161 27.60 -8.04 -12.78
N LYS A 162 27.58 -6.84 -12.18
CA LYS A 162 28.76 -5.97 -12.10
C LYS A 162 29.91 -6.65 -11.36
N TYR A 163 29.66 -7.19 -10.17
CA TYR A 163 30.65 -7.92 -9.39
C TYR A 163 31.29 -9.08 -10.18
N HIS A 164 30.47 -9.88 -10.89
CA HIS A 164 30.98 -10.98 -11.68
C HIS A 164 31.80 -10.52 -12.88
N LYS A 165 31.41 -9.42 -13.55
CA LYS A 165 32.21 -8.82 -14.63
C LYS A 165 33.57 -8.36 -14.12
N ASP A 166 33.59 -7.58 -13.03
CA ASP A 166 34.84 -7.12 -12.41
C ASP A 166 35.72 -8.32 -11.99
N ARG A 167 35.09 -9.38 -11.45
CA ARG A 167 35.80 -10.60 -11.06
C ARG A 167 36.40 -11.33 -12.26
N ILE A 168 35.69 -11.38 -13.38
CA ILE A 168 36.20 -11.96 -14.63
C ILE A 168 37.40 -11.16 -15.11
N GLU A 169 37.33 -9.82 -15.17
CA GLU A 169 38.46 -8.98 -15.58
C GLU A 169 39.69 -9.15 -14.69
N VAL A 170 39.50 -9.28 -13.37
CA VAL A 170 40.60 -9.59 -12.45
C VAL A 170 41.22 -10.95 -12.78
N LEU A 171 40.39 -11.98 -12.97
CA LEU A 171 40.85 -13.34 -13.26
C LEU A 171 41.58 -13.43 -14.61
N THR A 172 41.09 -12.76 -15.66
CA THR A 172 41.76 -12.76 -16.96
C THR A 172 43.13 -12.10 -16.87
N ASN A 173 43.24 -10.99 -16.13
CA ASN A 173 44.53 -10.33 -15.90
C ASN A 173 45.49 -11.22 -15.08
N GLU A 174 44.99 -12.00 -14.13
CA GLU A 174 45.78 -12.97 -13.37
C GLU A 174 46.24 -14.13 -14.26
N GLU A 175 45.36 -14.65 -15.12
CA GLU A 175 45.66 -15.70 -16.09
C GLU A 175 46.76 -15.26 -17.07
N GLU A 176 46.65 -14.06 -17.65
CA GLU A 176 47.66 -13.48 -18.54
C GLU A 176 49.03 -13.30 -17.85
N LYS A 177 49.04 -12.88 -16.58
CA LYS A 177 50.29 -12.76 -15.81
C LYS A 177 50.93 -14.12 -15.56
N LEU A 178 50.12 -15.12 -15.19
CA LEU A 178 50.60 -16.47 -14.92
C LEU A 178 51.08 -17.15 -16.20
N SER A 179 50.37 -17.00 -17.32
CA SER A 179 50.80 -17.54 -18.61
C SER A 179 52.15 -16.95 -19.04
N ALA A 180 52.34 -15.64 -18.90
CA ALA A 180 53.61 -14.97 -19.19
C ALA A 180 54.77 -15.44 -18.28
N VAL A 181 54.50 -15.86 -17.04
CA VAL A 181 55.52 -16.46 -16.15
C VAL A 181 55.84 -17.88 -16.58
N VAL A 182 54.84 -18.68 -16.94
CA VAL A 182 55.02 -20.05 -17.45
C VAL A 182 55.83 -20.05 -18.75
N GLU A 183 55.52 -19.15 -19.69
CA GLU A 183 56.28 -19.02 -20.94
C GLU A 183 57.75 -18.63 -20.69
N ARG A 184 58.00 -17.70 -19.77
CA ARG A 184 59.36 -17.32 -19.36
C ARG A 184 60.12 -18.52 -18.78
N GLY A 185 59.52 -19.24 -17.82
CA GLY A 185 60.13 -20.44 -17.25
C GLY A 185 60.37 -21.54 -18.29
N ALA A 186 59.45 -21.72 -19.25
CA ALA A 186 59.62 -22.69 -20.33
C ALA A 186 60.77 -22.33 -21.28
N ASN A 187 60.99 -21.04 -21.53
CA ASN A 187 62.12 -20.56 -22.33
C ASN A 187 63.45 -20.73 -21.60
N GLU A 188 63.50 -20.50 -20.28
CA GLU A 188 64.69 -20.72 -19.45
C GLU A 188 65.11 -22.19 -19.40
N ILE A 189 64.16 -23.14 -19.38
CA ILE A 189 64.44 -24.59 -19.37
C ILE A 189 64.95 -25.10 -20.74
N LYS A 190 64.57 -24.43 -21.84
CA LYS A 190 64.96 -24.82 -23.20
C LYS A 190 66.32 -24.24 -23.63
N SER A 191 66.84 -23.24 -22.91
CA SER A 191 68.18 -22.66 -23.13
C SER A 191 69.26 -23.42 -22.38
#